data_AF-A0ABD0MUL2-F1
#
_entry.id   AF-A0ABD0MUL2-F1
#
_cell.length_a   1.000
_cell.length_b   1.000
_cell.length_c   1.000
_cell.angle_alpha   90.00
_cell.angle_beta   90.00
_cell.angle_gamma   90.00
#
_symmetry.space_group_name_H-M   'P 1'
#
loop_
_entity.id
_entity.type
_entity.pdbx_description
1 polymer ?
#
loop_
_entity_poly.entity_id
_entity_poly.type
_entity_poly.pdbx_seq_one_letter_code
_entity_poly.pdbx_strand_id
1 'polypeptide(L)'
;MCDESNNRKTDKEFVILTRLYDEATLQVATRFLEMPTCNVGNAENLYGKLSEALRKRGIPWDNLIAFNSDNASVMKGRHNSVISRLKTSQPHIQDLGCICHLVQLATGCGIRAAQVPVEDILVGIYTHFDTSAKRCEVYKEFVDFTDSDHLKLLRYCSTRWLSLLTCIQRVLNQWDALQAYFNSHEEVERSVKVRDLASHLRDPIMKTYFLFLSAALKPLSEFNIAFQSEGVQIHRLEEEMCRLIKRILGYLIPARAIVGVPLREVEYGDGHQLADEDLFIGADTKAFMRSAELPVSAEKKIFQTVRSFYEAVLKKMFSSFPLDHPLLRDLKVLDPAARLNITPGTGALFPQLRLKEDKMREEFTDYQVTDSKQLPQ
;
A
#
# COMPACT_ATOMS: atom_id res chain seq x y z
N MET A 1 -6.18 -16.27 5.77
CA MET A 1 -5.97 -14.81 5.95
C MET A 1 -6.71 -14.39 7.20
N CYS A 2 -6.11 -13.56 8.04
CA CYS A 2 -6.79 -13.02 9.22
C CYS A 2 -6.63 -11.50 9.33
N ASP A 3 -7.65 -10.84 9.84
CA ASP A 3 -7.68 -9.39 10.07
C ASP A 3 -8.41 -9.06 11.37
N GLU A 4 -8.09 -7.92 11.97
CA GLU A 4 -8.75 -7.43 13.19
C GLU A 4 -9.68 -6.26 12.83
N SER A 5 -10.91 -6.30 13.34
CA SER A 5 -11.93 -5.27 13.13
C SER A 5 -12.59 -4.90 14.46
N ASN A 6 -13.32 -3.79 14.49
CA ASN A 6 -14.14 -3.39 15.62
C ASN A 6 -15.59 -3.24 15.17
N ASN A 7 -16.53 -3.81 15.93
CA ASN A 7 -17.95 -3.62 15.64
C ASN A 7 -18.50 -2.35 16.31
N ARG A 8 -19.78 -2.05 16.06
CA ARG A 8 -20.46 -0.85 16.60
C ARG A 8 -20.56 -0.84 18.13
N LYS A 9 -20.46 -2.00 18.78
CA LYS A 9 -20.44 -2.14 20.25
C LYS A 9 -19.03 -2.04 20.83
N THR A 10 -18.03 -1.71 20.01
CA THR A 10 -16.60 -1.65 20.36
C THR A 10 -15.96 -2.99 20.71
N ASP A 11 -16.67 -4.10 20.46
CA ASP A 11 -16.05 -5.42 20.55
C ASP A 11 -15.05 -5.60 19.40
N LYS A 12 -13.90 -6.18 19.73
CA LYS A 12 -12.88 -6.54 18.74
C LYS A 12 -13.25 -7.88 18.11
N GLU A 13 -13.29 -7.90 16.79
CA GLU A 13 -13.63 -9.06 15.99
C GLU A 13 -12.38 -9.53 15.24
N PHE A 14 -12.13 -10.83 15.28
CA PHE A 14 -11.03 -11.45 14.57
C PHE A 14 -11.57 -12.17 13.35
N VAL A 15 -11.43 -11.56 12.18
CA VAL A 15 -11.95 -12.11 10.92
C VAL A 15 -11.01 -13.19 10.43
N ILE A 16 -11.54 -14.39 10.17
CA ILE A 16 -10.78 -15.52 9.63
C ILE A 16 -11.36 -15.89 8.26
N LEU A 17 -10.53 -15.78 7.23
CA LEU A 17 -10.84 -16.17 5.86
C LEU A 17 -9.93 -17.32 5.42
N THR A 18 -10.46 -18.26 4.68
CA THR A 18 -9.68 -19.31 4.00
C THR A 18 -9.61 -19.01 2.51
N ARG A 19 -8.44 -19.24 1.91
CA ARG A 19 -8.27 -19.17 0.46
C ARG A 19 -7.85 -20.56 -0.01
N LEU A 20 -8.65 -21.17 -0.87
CA LEU A 20 -8.51 -22.56 -1.30
C LEU A 20 -8.75 -22.67 -2.80
N TYR A 21 -8.15 -23.68 -3.41
CA TYR A 21 -8.48 -24.07 -4.77
C TYR A 21 -9.73 -24.93 -4.75
N ASP A 22 -10.75 -24.54 -5.51
CA ASP A 22 -12.00 -25.26 -5.65
C ASP A 22 -11.96 -26.07 -6.96
N GLU A 23 -11.79 -27.38 -6.83
CA GLU A 23 -11.68 -28.30 -7.97
C GLU A 23 -12.94 -28.32 -8.85
N ALA A 24 -14.11 -28.04 -8.29
CA ALA A 24 -15.36 -28.06 -9.05
C ALA A 24 -15.48 -26.86 -9.98
N THR A 25 -14.95 -25.71 -9.57
CA THR A 25 -14.98 -24.47 -10.34
C THR A 25 -13.66 -24.17 -11.06
N LEU A 26 -12.60 -24.94 -10.76
CA LEU A 26 -11.22 -24.69 -11.21
C LEU A 26 -10.73 -23.28 -10.87
N GLN A 27 -11.19 -22.74 -9.75
CA GLN A 27 -10.91 -21.37 -9.31
C GLN A 27 -10.36 -21.30 -7.89
N VAL A 28 -9.52 -20.30 -7.64
CA VAL A 28 -9.11 -19.97 -6.28
C VAL A 28 -10.19 -19.10 -5.63
N ALA A 29 -10.75 -19.61 -4.55
CA ALA A 29 -11.86 -19.01 -3.84
C ALA A 29 -11.43 -18.53 -2.45
N THR A 30 -11.81 -17.29 -2.12
CA THR A 30 -11.81 -16.82 -0.72
C THR A 30 -13.16 -17.14 -0.10
N ARG A 31 -13.15 -17.76 1.08
CA ARG A 31 -14.34 -18.13 1.84
C ARG A 31 -14.24 -17.58 3.26
N PHE A 32 -15.35 -17.07 3.76
CA PHE A 32 -15.48 -16.70 5.15
C PHE A 32 -15.48 -17.96 6.02
N LEU A 33 -14.58 -18.03 7.01
CA LEU A 33 -14.54 -19.14 7.94
C LEU A 33 -15.34 -18.79 9.20
N GLU A 34 -14.88 -17.80 9.96
CA GLU A 34 -15.48 -17.38 11.23
C GLU A 34 -15.04 -15.95 11.56
N MET A 35 -15.79 -15.28 12.45
CA MET A 35 -15.44 -13.95 12.98
C MET A 35 -15.65 -13.92 14.50
N PRO A 36 -14.85 -14.67 15.28
CA PRO A 36 -14.98 -14.67 16.72
C PRO A 36 -14.65 -13.31 17.33
N THR A 37 -15.39 -12.95 18.39
CA THR A 37 -15.03 -11.84 19.27
C THR A 37 -13.75 -12.18 20.05
N CYS A 38 -12.78 -11.26 20.04
CA CYS A 38 -11.50 -11.36 20.73
C CYS A 38 -11.11 -10.00 21.33
N ASN A 39 -11.80 -9.59 22.39
CA ASN A 39 -11.60 -8.28 23.02
C ASN A 39 -10.17 -8.07 23.57
N VAL A 40 -9.49 -9.16 23.94
CA VAL A 40 -8.07 -9.16 24.29
C VAL A 40 -7.27 -9.74 23.12
N GLY A 41 -6.98 -8.90 22.12
CA GLY A 41 -6.21 -9.23 20.91
C GLY A 41 -4.71 -9.38 21.17
N ASN A 42 -4.32 -10.29 22.06
CA ASN A 42 -2.92 -10.70 22.20
C ASN A 42 -2.67 -11.97 21.36
N ALA A 43 -1.39 -12.27 21.12
CA ALA A 43 -0.99 -13.38 20.25
C ALA A 43 -1.58 -14.73 20.68
N GLU A 44 -1.68 -14.98 21.97
CA GLU A 44 -2.21 -16.22 22.54
C GLU A 44 -3.71 -16.39 22.26
N ASN A 45 -4.48 -15.34 22.55
CA ASN A 45 -5.93 -15.37 22.38
C ASN A 45 -6.31 -15.45 20.89
N LEU A 46 -5.65 -14.68 20.03
CA LEU A 46 -5.88 -14.71 18.58
C LEU A 46 -5.54 -16.10 18.00
N TYR A 47 -4.40 -16.67 18.39
CA TYR A 47 -4.03 -18.04 18.04
C TYR A 47 -5.07 -19.06 18.55
N GLY A 48 -5.54 -18.89 19.80
CA GLY A 48 -6.57 -19.74 20.39
C GLY A 48 -7.87 -19.69 19.59
N LYS A 49 -8.32 -18.50 19.17
CA LYS A 49 -9.50 -18.32 18.31
C LYS A 49 -9.35 -18.98 16.94
N LEU A 50 -8.17 -18.85 16.32
CA LEU A 50 -7.87 -19.55 15.07
C LEU A 50 -7.91 -21.08 15.25
N SER A 51 -7.27 -21.58 16.29
CA SER A 51 -7.21 -23.02 16.62
C SER A 51 -8.61 -23.58 16.87
N GLU A 52 -9.45 -22.84 17.60
CA GLU A 52 -10.83 -23.20 17.87
C GLU A 52 -11.66 -23.26 16.58
N ALA A 53 -11.52 -22.26 15.69
CA ALA A 53 -12.23 -22.19 14.43
C ALA A 53 -11.89 -23.35 13.48
N LEU A 54 -10.61 -23.74 13.41
CA LEU A 54 -10.16 -24.89 12.63
C LEU A 54 -10.66 -26.21 13.23
N ARG A 55 -10.52 -26.38 14.55
CA ARG A 55 -10.97 -27.59 15.26
C ARG A 55 -12.47 -27.81 15.11
N LYS A 56 -13.30 -26.76 15.25
CA LYS A 56 -14.76 -26.83 15.07
C LYS A 56 -15.17 -27.39 13.71
N ARG A 57 -14.35 -27.18 12.68
CA ARG A 57 -14.60 -27.61 11.30
C ARG A 57 -13.82 -28.87 10.93
N GLY A 58 -13.10 -29.48 11.87
CA GLY A 58 -12.29 -30.66 11.61
C GLY A 58 -11.15 -30.42 10.62
N ILE A 59 -10.65 -29.18 10.50
CA ILE A 59 -9.56 -28.84 9.58
C ILE A 59 -8.21 -29.12 10.27
N PRO A 60 -7.41 -30.08 9.80
CA PRO A 60 -6.09 -30.37 10.36
C PRO A 60 -5.09 -29.24 10.09
N TRP A 61 -4.09 -29.10 10.95
CA TRP A 61 -2.99 -28.15 10.76
C TRP A 61 -2.17 -28.44 9.49
N ASP A 62 -2.11 -29.69 9.05
CA ASP A 62 -1.43 -30.12 7.82
C ASP A 62 -2.04 -29.50 6.56
N ASN A 63 -3.32 -29.10 6.61
CA ASN A 63 -3.98 -28.43 5.49
C ASN A 63 -3.63 -26.93 5.40
N LEU A 64 -2.99 -26.37 6.44
CA LEU A 64 -2.65 -24.95 6.48
C LEU A 64 -1.28 -24.72 5.83
N ILE A 65 -1.29 -24.32 4.56
CA ILE A 65 -0.09 -24.13 3.75
C ILE A 65 0.57 -22.77 4.02
N ALA A 66 -0.25 -21.72 4.17
CA ALA A 66 0.21 -20.36 4.33
C ALA A 66 -0.66 -19.55 5.29
N PHE A 67 -0.04 -18.59 5.97
CA PHE A 67 -0.71 -17.65 6.85
C PHE A 67 -0.42 -16.20 6.45
N ASN A 68 -1.47 -15.44 6.19
CA ASN A 68 -1.41 -14.03 5.81
C ASN A 68 -2.25 -13.18 6.78
N SER A 69 -1.69 -12.06 7.23
CA SER A 69 -2.32 -11.03 8.05
C SER A 69 -1.52 -9.74 7.91
N ASP A 70 -1.94 -8.67 8.61
CA ASP A 70 -1.10 -7.49 8.77
C ASP A 70 0.28 -7.82 9.39
N ASN A 71 1.20 -6.85 9.32
CA ASN A 71 2.55 -7.02 9.87
C ASN A 71 2.67 -6.49 11.29
N ALA A 72 1.57 -6.44 12.06
CA ALA A 72 1.62 -6.04 13.45
C ALA A 72 2.46 -7.02 14.28
N SER A 73 3.10 -6.51 15.34
CA SER A 73 3.96 -7.33 16.21
C SER A 73 3.22 -8.51 16.84
N VAL A 74 1.93 -8.35 17.13
CA VAL A 74 1.08 -9.42 17.67
C VAL A 74 0.84 -10.55 16.66
N MET A 75 0.81 -10.24 15.36
CA MET A 75 0.58 -11.22 14.31
C MET A 75 1.87 -11.85 13.79
N LYS A 76 2.94 -11.04 13.66
CA LYS A 76 4.18 -11.38 12.93
C LYS A 76 5.46 -11.26 13.75
N GLY A 77 5.39 -10.88 15.03
CA GLY A 77 6.57 -10.73 15.89
C GLY A 77 7.36 -12.03 16.06
N ARG A 78 8.67 -11.92 16.30
CA ARG A 78 9.58 -13.08 16.33
C ARG A 78 9.31 -14.07 17.46
N HIS A 79 8.94 -13.59 18.65
CA HIS A 79 8.95 -14.40 19.88
C HIS A 79 7.57 -14.71 20.47
N ASN A 80 6.61 -13.80 20.36
CA ASN A 80 5.27 -13.98 20.93
C ASN A 80 4.22 -13.39 20.00
N SER A 81 3.98 -14.11 18.89
CA SER A 81 3.02 -13.72 17.88
C SER A 81 2.15 -14.90 17.45
N VAL A 82 1.10 -14.60 16.69
CA VAL A 82 0.27 -15.64 16.07
C VAL A 82 1.10 -16.54 15.17
N ILE A 83 2.01 -15.99 14.35
CA ILE A 83 2.87 -16.82 13.49
C ILE A 83 3.87 -17.66 14.31
N SER A 84 4.48 -17.13 15.38
CA SER A 84 5.44 -17.91 16.17
C SER A 84 4.76 -19.09 16.87
N ARG A 85 3.49 -18.94 17.26
CA ARG A 85 2.66 -20.03 17.81
C ARG A 85 2.19 -21.00 16.73
N LEU A 86 1.77 -20.50 15.57
CA LEU A 86 1.39 -21.32 14.42
C LEU A 86 2.52 -22.24 13.97
N LYS A 87 3.77 -21.76 13.96
CA LYS A 87 4.94 -22.57 13.61
C LYS A 87 5.19 -23.74 14.56
N THR A 88 4.67 -23.71 15.78
CA THR A 88 4.72 -24.87 16.70
C THR A 88 3.75 -25.97 16.27
N SER A 89 2.59 -25.60 15.71
CA SER A 89 1.56 -26.56 15.26
C SER A 89 1.68 -26.97 13.80
N GLN A 90 2.26 -26.10 12.96
CA GLN A 90 2.61 -26.37 11.58
C GLN A 90 3.99 -25.76 11.27
N PRO A 91 5.09 -26.51 11.47
CA PRO A 91 6.45 -26.02 11.26
C PRO A 91 6.75 -25.53 9.85
N HIS A 92 6.03 -26.06 8.84
CA HIS A 92 6.25 -25.76 7.42
C HIS A 92 5.33 -24.67 6.87
N ILE A 93 4.64 -23.92 7.75
CA ILE A 93 3.74 -22.85 7.32
C ILE A 93 4.51 -21.71 6.67
N GLN A 94 4.05 -21.29 5.50
CA GLN A 94 4.62 -20.14 4.78
C GLN A 94 3.99 -18.83 5.27
N ASP A 95 4.82 -17.80 5.38
CA ASP A 95 4.39 -16.47 5.78
C ASP A 95 5.15 -15.40 5.00
N LEU A 96 4.41 -14.58 4.24
CA LEU A 96 4.93 -13.46 3.46
C LEU A 96 4.58 -12.10 4.08
N GLY A 97 3.69 -12.08 5.08
CA GLY A 97 3.05 -10.86 5.57
C GLY A 97 2.20 -10.15 4.51
N CYS A 98 1.64 -9.00 4.89
CA CYS A 98 0.89 -8.14 3.98
C CYS A 98 1.84 -7.16 3.30
N ILE A 99 2.24 -7.45 2.05
CA ILE A 99 3.10 -6.55 1.27
C ILE A 99 2.44 -5.18 1.07
N CYS A 100 1.12 -5.14 0.91
CA CYS A 100 0.39 -3.88 0.81
C CYS A 100 0.55 -3.01 2.06
N HIS A 101 0.57 -3.64 3.24
CA HIS A 101 0.85 -2.95 4.50
C HIS A 101 2.32 -2.49 4.58
N LEU A 102 3.27 -3.24 4.03
CA LEU A 102 4.68 -2.80 3.95
C LEU A 102 4.84 -1.55 3.07
N VAL A 103 4.14 -1.48 1.94
CA VAL A 103 4.12 -0.29 1.07
C VAL A 103 3.48 0.88 1.82
N GLN A 104 2.39 0.66 2.55
CA GLN A 104 1.77 1.68 3.39
C GLN A 104 2.76 2.23 4.43
N LEU A 105 3.51 1.36 5.10
CA LEU A 105 4.51 1.79 6.07
C LEU A 105 5.63 2.63 5.41
N ALA A 106 6.03 2.28 4.18
CA ALA A 106 6.98 3.07 3.40
C ALA A 106 6.42 4.45 3.02
N THR A 107 5.17 4.51 2.55
CA THR A 107 4.46 5.77 2.30
C THR A 107 4.42 6.64 3.54
N GLY A 108 4.06 6.07 4.70
CA GLY A 108 4.02 6.79 5.98
C GLY A 108 5.39 7.33 6.41
N CYS A 109 6.48 6.61 6.12
CA CYS A 109 7.84 7.15 6.32
C CYS A 109 8.11 8.35 5.43
N GLY A 110 7.72 8.28 4.15
CA GLY A 110 7.83 9.41 3.21
C GLY A 110 7.06 10.64 3.69
N ILE A 111 5.78 10.49 4.04
CA ILE A 111 4.94 11.60 4.53
C ILE A 111 5.52 12.23 5.80
N ARG A 112 5.98 11.43 6.77
CA ARG A 112 6.63 11.95 7.98
C ARG A 112 7.95 12.66 7.67
N ALA A 113 8.74 12.14 6.74
CA ALA A 113 10.00 12.77 6.33
C ALA A 113 9.78 14.09 5.59
N ALA A 114 8.66 14.22 4.86
CA ALA A 114 8.33 15.46 4.18
C ALA A 114 7.96 16.60 5.14
N GLN A 115 7.47 16.27 6.35
CA GLN A 115 7.10 17.24 7.40
C GLN A 115 6.12 18.33 6.93
N VAL A 116 5.17 17.93 6.07
CA VAL A 116 4.13 18.82 5.55
C VAL A 116 2.77 18.47 6.18
N PRO A 117 1.96 19.46 6.60
CA PRO A 117 0.69 19.23 7.32
C PRO A 117 -0.46 18.82 6.39
N VAL A 118 -0.19 18.01 5.35
CA VAL A 118 -1.16 17.62 4.33
C VAL A 118 -2.30 16.80 4.94
N GLU A 119 -1.98 15.86 5.83
CA GLU A 119 -2.98 15.03 6.52
C GLU A 119 -3.94 15.90 7.37
N ASP A 120 -3.41 16.87 8.10
CA ASP A 120 -4.19 17.78 8.95
C ASP A 120 -5.10 18.70 8.13
N ILE A 121 -4.61 19.21 6.99
CA ILE A 121 -5.41 20.01 6.06
C ILE A 121 -6.58 19.20 5.50
N LEU A 122 -6.32 17.96 5.06
CA LEU A 122 -7.38 17.07 4.55
C LEU A 122 -8.46 16.81 5.60
N VAL A 123 -8.06 16.53 6.85
CA VAL A 123 -9.00 16.32 7.97
C VAL A 123 -9.77 17.61 8.27
N GLY A 124 -9.08 18.74 8.33
CA GLY A 124 -9.67 20.05 8.61
C GLY A 124 -10.73 20.45 7.60
N ILE A 125 -10.42 20.31 6.30
CA ILE A 125 -11.36 20.56 5.20
C ILE A 125 -12.58 19.65 5.36
N TYR A 126 -12.39 18.33 5.50
CA TYR A 126 -13.50 17.40 5.62
C TYR A 126 -14.41 17.72 6.81
N THR A 127 -13.85 17.93 8.00
CA THR A 127 -14.62 18.20 9.22
C THR A 127 -15.41 19.51 9.14
N HIS A 128 -14.90 20.53 8.43
CA HIS A 128 -15.60 21.80 8.23
C HIS A 128 -16.96 21.62 7.55
N PHE A 129 -17.01 20.75 6.54
CA PHE A 129 -18.19 20.48 5.72
C PHE A 129 -19.07 19.36 6.29
N ASP A 130 -18.48 18.28 6.82
CA ASP A 130 -19.20 17.11 7.36
C ASP A 130 -20.19 17.48 8.48
N THR A 131 -19.92 18.58 9.18
CA THR A 131 -20.71 19.03 10.34
C THR A 131 -21.84 20.01 9.97
N SER A 132 -21.97 20.46 8.72
CA SER A 132 -22.93 21.49 8.35
C SER A 132 -23.45 21.37 6.92
N ALA A 133 -24.73 21.00 6.79
CA ALA A 133 -25.44 20.99 5.50
C ALA A 133 -25.47 22.38 4.84
N LYS A 134 -25.58 23.46 5.64
CA LYS A 134 -25.54 24.84 5.13
C LYS A 134 -24.19 25.15 4.45
N ARG A 135 -23.07 24.76 5.06
CA ARG A 135 -21.73 24.97 4.49
C ARG A 135 -21.56 24.18 3.19
N CYS A 136 -22.06 22.95 3.15
CA CYS A 136 -22.07 22.15 1.92
C CYS A 136 -22.88 22.80 0.80
N GLU A 137 -24.04 23.39 1.11
CA GLU A 137 -24.87 24.04 0.10
C GLU A 137 -24.21 25.31 -0.45
N VAL A 138 -23.74 26.19 0.42
CA VAL A 138 -23.03 27.42 0.03
C VAL A 138 -21.77 27.11 -0.79
N TYR A 139 -21.04 26.05 -0.44
CA TYR A 139 -19.84 25.67 -1.15
C TYR A 139 -20.07 25.30 -2.63
N LYS A 140 -21.26 24.79 -2.99
CA LYS A 140 -21.58 24.47 -4.40
C LYS A 140 -21.47 25.69 -5.31
N GLU A 141 -21.85 26.88 -4.82
CA GLU A 141 -21.73 28.12 -5.58
C GLU A 141 -20.27 28.43 -5.95
N PHE A 142 -19.31 28.09 -5.07
CA PHE A 142 -17.88 28.25 -5.35
C PHE A 142 -17.35 27.19 -6.31
N VAL A 143 -17.87 25.97 -6.24
CA VAL A 143 -17.55 24.90 -7.20
C VAL A 143 -18.01 25.30 -8.60
N ASP A 144 -19.25 25.81 -8.73
CA ASP A 144 -19.79 26.33 -10.00
C ASP A 144 -18.98 27.52 -10.51
N PHE A 145 -18.65 28.47 -9.64
CA PHE A 145 -17.88 29.68 -10.00
C PHE A 145 -16.47 29.37 -10.55
N THR A 146 -15.86 28.29 -10.08
CA THR A 146 -14.50 27.90 -10.48
C THR A 146 -14.45 26.78 -11.52
N ASP A 147 -15.60 26.40 -12.08
CA ASP A 147 -15.74 25.30 -13.06
C ASP A 147 -15.09 23.98 -12.57
N SER A 148 -15.20 23.72 -11.27
CA SER A 148 -14.69 22.50 -10.64
C SER A 148 -15.72 21.38 -10.69
N ASP A 149 -15.29 20.12 -10.70
CA ASP A 149 -16.23 19.00 -10.68
C ASP A 149 -16.98 18.92 -9.33
N HIS A 150 -18.30 18.66 -9.38
CA HIS A 150 -19.16 18.44 -8.21
C HIS A 150 -18.90 17.09 -7.52
N LEU A 151 -17.74 16.97 -6.90
CA LEU A 151 -17.28 15.77 -6.25
C LEU A 151 -17.37 15.89 -4.71
N LYS A 152 -17.92 14.88 -4.05
CA LYS A 152 -18.02 14.86 -2.58
C LYS A 152 -16.63 14.89 -1.91
N LEU A 153 -16.36 15.82 -1.00
CA LEU A 153 -15.11 15.78 -0.22
C LEU A 153 -14.98 14.47 0.56
N LEU A 154 -13.78 13.90 0.54
CA LEU A 154 -13.51 12.57 1.10
C LEU A 154 -12.89 12.67 2.49
N ARG A 155 -13.30 11.78 3.40
CA ARG A 155 -12.69 11.68 4.72
C ARG A 155 -11.37 10.95 4.62
N TYR A 156 -10.28 11.66 4.88
CA TYR A 156 -9.00 11.00 5.09
C TYR A 156 -9.03 10.18 6.38
N CYS A 157 -8.54 8.94 6.31
CA CYS A 157 -8.41 8.05 7.45
C CYS A 157 -7.02 7.43 7.41
N SER A 158 -6.20 7.74 8.42
CA SER A 158 -4.80 7.29 8.50
C SER A 158 -4.64 5.77 8.50
N THR A 159 -5.67 5.04 8.94
CA THR A 159 -5.70 3.57 8.89
C THR A 159 -6.14 3.01 7.54
N ARG A 160 -6.78 3.81 6.67
CA ARG A 160 -7.22 3.44 5.31
C ARG A 160 -6.47 4.25 4.27
N TRP A 161 -5.18 3.98 4.17
CA TRP A 161 -4.18 4.75 3.43
C TRP A 161 -4.41 4.87 1.92
N LEU A 162 -5.16 3.95 1.27
CA LEU A 162 -5.63 4.14 -0.12
C LEU A 162 -6.41 5.45 -0.29
N SER A 163 -7.02 5.96 0.78
CA SER A 163 -7.73 7.22 0.76
C SER A 163 -6.83 8.44 0.62
N LEU A 164 -5.53 8.39 0.99
CA LEU A 164 -4.68 9.58 1.00
C LEU A 164 -4.56 10.21 -0.40
N LEU A 165 -4.15 9.41 -1.40
CA LEU A 165 -4.02 9.89 -2.77
C LEU A 165 -5.35 10.40 -3.31
N THR A 166 -6.44 9.66 -3.10
CA THR A 166 -7.77 10.06 -3.56
C THR A 166 -8.26 11.34 -2.89
N CYS A 167 -7.97 11.55 -1.59
CA CYS A 167 -8.31 12.78 -0.87
C CYS A 167 -7.48 13.96 -1.39
N ILE A 168 -6.17 13.77 -1.62
CA ILE A 168 -5.29 14.79 -2.23
C ILE A 168 -5.81 15.19 -3.61
N GLN A 169 -6.12 14.21 -4.47
CA GLN A 169 -6.67 14.46 -5.81
C GLN A 169 -8.03 15.16 -5.76
N ARG A 170 -8.89 14.81 -4.80
CA ARG A 170 -10.18 15.47 -4.59
C ARG A 170 -10.01 16.94 -4.20
N VAL A 171 -9.08 17.23 -3.28
CA VAL A 171 -8.79 18.61 -2.86
C VAL A 171 -8.12 19.40 -3.99
N LEU A 172 -7.22 18.78 -4.77
CA LEU A 172 -6.60 19.42 -5.93
C LEU A 172 -7.62 19.79 -7.03
N ASN A 173 -8.56 18.89 -7.33
CA ASN A 173 -9.62 19.14 -8.31
C ASN A 173 -10.50 20.35 -7.93
N GLN A 174 -10.71 20.57 -6.63
CA GLN A 174 -11.52 21.68 -6.12
C GLN A 174 -10.67 22.74 -5.41
N TRP A 175 -9.36 22.83 -5.70
CA TRP A 175 -8.45 23.69 -4.94
C TRP A 175 -8.88 25.15 -4.99
N ASP A 176 -9.23 25.64 -6.18
CA ASP A 176 -9.57 27.04 -6.38
C ASP A 176 -10.95 27.37 -5.77
N ALA A 177 -11.92 26.44 -5.82
CA ALA A 177 -13.19 26.53 -5.11
C ALA A 177 -12.99 26.63 -3.58
N LEU A 178 -12.17 25.73 -3.02
CA LEU A 178 -11.84 25.70 -1.60
C LEU A 178 -11.12 26.99 -1.18
N GLN A 179 -10.14 27.43 -1.97
CA GLN A 179 -9.41 28.66 -1.72
C GLN A 179 -10.36 29.86 -1.70
N ALA A 180 -11.21 30.02 -2.71
CA ALA A 180 -12.18 31.10 -2.77
C ALA A 180 -13.14 31.08 -1.56
N TYR A 181 -13.72 29.92 -1.25
CA TYR A 181 -14.64 29.72 -0.14
C TYR A 181 -14.03 30.09 1.22
N PHE A 182 -12.85 29.53 1.55
CA PHE A 182 -12.22 29.76 2.85
C PHE A 182 -11.70 31.20 2.99
N ASN A 183 -11.32 31.85 1.89
CA ASN A 183 -10.91 33.26 1.89
C ASN A 183 -12.08 34.22 2.14
N SER A 184 -13.28 33.90 1.65
CA SER A 184 -14.48 34.73 1.86
C SER A 184 -15.31 34.32 3.09
N HIS A 185 -14.87 33.30 3.84
CA HIS A 185 -15.67 32.73 4.91
C HIS A 185 -15.81 33.68 6.11
N GLU A 186 -17.04 33.87 6.62
CA GLU A 186 -17.33 34.81 7.72
C GLU A 186 -16.53 34.54 9.01
N GLU A 187 -16.15 33.28 9.23
CA GLU A 187 -15.38 32.84 10.40
C GLU A 187 -13.85 32.97 10.22
N VAL A 188 -13.34 33.41 9.06
CA VAL A 188 -11.88 33.48 8.81
C VAL A 188 -11.15 34.38 9.83
N GLU A 189 -11.83 35.42 10.32
CA GLU A 189 -11.31 36.32 11.35
C GLU A 189 -11.52 35.80 12.77
N ARG A 190 -12.45 34.86 13.00
CA ARG A 190 -12.87 34.41 14.34
C ARG A 190 -12.38 33.03 14.74
N SER A 191 -12.22 32.14 13.76
CA SER A 191 -11.83 30.75 13.97
C SER A 191 -10.41 30.51 13.47
N VAL A 192 -9.51 30.17 14.40
CA VAL A 192 -8.11 29.83 14.08
C VAL A 192 -8.05 28.72 13.03
N LYS A 193 -8.88 27.68 13.16
CA LYS A 193 -8.93 26.57 12.19
C LYS A 193 -9.29 27.02 10.78
N VAL A 194 -10.31 27.88 10.64
CA VAL A 194 -10.74 28.40 9.32
C VAL A 194 -9.66 29.30 8.74
N ARG A 195 -9.04 30.15 9.57
CA ARG A 195 -7.93 31.01 9.18
C ARG A 195 -6.71 30.23 8.70
N ASP A 196 -6.36 29.14 9.39
CA ASP A 196 -5.24 28.27 9.04
C ASP A 196 -5.51 27.53 7.72
N LEU A 197 -6.72 27.02 7.52
CA LEU A 197 -7.09 26.42 6.23
C LEU A 197 -7.02 27.44 5.09
N ALA A 198 -7.54 28.65 5.30
CA ALA A 198 -7.47 29.72 4.32
C ALA A 198 -6.02 30.12 4.01
N SER A 199 -5.14 30.19 5.03
CA SER A 199 -3.72 30.52 4.83
C SER A 199 -2.98 29.44 4.04
N HIS A 200 -3.21 28.16 4.34
CA HIS A 200 -2.64 27.04 3.60
C HIS A 200 -3.13 26.97 2.16
N LEU A 201 -4.42 27.22 1.91
CA LEU A 201 -4.98 27.21 0.55
C LEU A 201 -4.48 28.38 -0.29
N ARG A 202 -4.10 29.51 0.33
CA ARG A 202 -3.44 30.66 -0.33
C ARG A 202 -1.96 30.46 -0.60
N ASP A 203 -1.30 29.59 0.16
CA ASP A 203 0.13 29.36 0.05
C ASP A 203 0.47 28.52 -1.20
N PRO A 204 1.15 29.08 -2.22
CA PRO A 204 1.53 28.33 -3.41
C PRO A 204 2.53 27.21 -3.09
N ILE A 205 3.32 27.32 -2.02
CA ILE A 205 4.21 26.23 -1.57
C ILE A 205 3.37 25.02 -1.13
N MET A 206 2.25 25.25 -0.42
CA MET A 206 1.36 24.17 -0.02
C MET A 206 0.69 23.49 -1.23
N LYS A 207 0.20 24.26 -2.20
CA LYS A 207 -0.35 23.69 -3.45
C LYS A 207 0.69 22.84 -4.18
N THR A 208 1.95 23.29 -4.17
CA THR A 208 3.08 22.53 -4.74
C THR A 208 3.28 21.19 -4.04
N TYR A 209 3.20 21.13 -2.70
CA TYR A 209 3.31 19.85 -1.97
C TYR A 209 2.14 18.90 -2.26
N PHE A 210 0.91 19.41 -2.39
CA PHE A 210 -0.23 18.57 -2.77
C PHE A 210 -0.05 17.98 -4.17
N LEU A 211 0.38 18.80 -5.15
CA LEU A 211 0.68 18.35 -6.52
C LEU A 211 1.79 17.31 -6.53
N PHE A 212 2.89 17.56 -5.82
CA PHE A 212 4.00 16.62 -5.67
C PHE A 212 3.53 15.27 -5.10
N LEU A 213 2.80 15.29 -3.99
CA LEU A 213 2.32 14.06 -3.35
C LEU A 213 1.33 13.31 -4.23
N SER A 214 0.48 14.01 -4.99
CA SER A 214 -0.40 13.38 -5.98
C SER A 214 0.39 12.54 -7.01
N ALA A 215 1.52 13.07 -7.48
CA ALA A 215 2.40 12.37 -8.42
C ALA A 215 3.24 11.27 -7.74
N ALA A 216 3.84 11.55 -6.59
CA ALA A 216 4.75 10.65 -5.89
C ALA A 216 4.06 9.42 -5.31
N LEU A 217 2.80 9.57 -4.85
CA LEU A 217 2.02 8.48 -4.28
C LEU A 217 1.40 7.55 -5.32
N LYS A 218 1.29 8.00 -6.58
CA LYS A 218 0.68 7.22 -7.67
C LYS A 218 1.26 5.80 -7.84
N PRO A 219 2.58 5.58 -8.01
CA PRO A 219 3.13 4.22 -8.13
C PRO A 219 2.88 3.34 -6.89
N LEU A 220 2.88 3.94 -5.69
CA LEU A 220 2.62 3.24 -4.44
C LEU A 220 1.15 2.80 -4.38
N SER A 221 0.22 3.65 -4.81
CA SER A 221 -1.21 3.33 -4.88
C SER A 221 -1.51 2.29 -5.96
N GLU A 222 -0.93 2.43 -7.15
CA GLU A 222 -1.06 1.47 -8.26
C GLU A 222 -0.63 0.05 -7.85
N PHE A 223 0.54 -0.09 -7.20
CA PHE A 223 1.02 -1.37 -6.69
C PHE A 223 0.01 -2.02 -5.75
N ASN A 224 -0.50 -1.25 -4.79
CA ASN A 224 -1.43 -1.78 -3.80
C ASN A 224 -2.79 -2.16 -4.40
N ILE A 225 -3.32 -1.38 -5.35
CA ILE A 225 -4.55 -1.71 -6.05
C ILE A 225 -4.38 -3.05 -6.79
N ALA A 226 -3.23 -3.25 -7.45
CA ALA A 226 -2.93 -4.49 -8.15
C ALA A 226 -2.92 -5.71 -7.20
N PHE A 227 -2.26 -5.61 -6.05
CA PHE A 227 -2.14 -6.72 -5.09
C PHE A 227 -3.32 -6.86 -4.10
N GLN A 228 -4.29 -5.95 -4.15
CA GLN A 228 -5.58 -6.10 -3.48
C GLN A 228 -6.68 -6.62 -4.40
N SER A 229 -6.40 -6.78 -5.69
CA SER A 229 -7.34 -7.39 -6.64
C SER A 229 -7.66 -8.84 -6.28
N GLU A 230 -8.79 -9.34 -6.77
CA GLU A 230 -9.24 -10.71 -6.48
C GLU A 230 -8.34 -11.78 -7.14
N GLY A 231 -7.66 -11.41 -8.22
CA GLY A 231 -6.80 -12.30 -9.00
C GLY A 231 -5.61 -12.88 -8.24
N VAL A 232 -5.14 -14.06 -8.66
CA VAL A 232 -3.96 -14.70 -8.07
C VAL A 232 -2.70 -14.08 -8.69
N GLN A 233 -2.05 -13.18 -7.98
CA GLN A 233 -0.90 -12.41 -8.49
C GLN A 233 0.43 -12.70 -7.77
N ILE A 234 0.48 -13.73 -6.91
CA ILE A 234 1.66 -14.02 -6.07
C ILE A 234 2.95 -14.26 -6.86
N HIS A 235 2.83 -14.83 -8.06
CA HIS A 235 3.95 -15.11 -8.96
C HIS A 235 4.62 -13.84 -9.52
N ARG A 236 3.91 -12.71 -9.54
CA ARG A 236 4.44 -11.41 -9.96
C ARG A 236 5.00 -10.58 -8.81
N LEU A 237 4.78 -11.01 -7.56
CA LEU A 237 5.01 -10.17 -6.39
C LEU A 237 6.47 -9.71 -6.23
N GLU A 238 7.44 -10.61 -6.41
CA GLU A 238 8.86 -10.26 -6.37
C GLU A 238 9.22 -9.25 -7.46
N GLU A 239 8.77 -9.50 -8.68
CA GLU A 239 9.06 -8.66 -9.84
C GLU A 239 8.46 -7.27 -9.69
N GLU A 240 7.19 -7.18 -9.27
CA GLU A 240 6.52 -5.88 -9.04
C GLU A 240 7.15 -5.12 -7.87
N MET A 241 7.60 -5.80 -6.80
CA MET A 241 8.33 -5.16 -5.71
C MET A 241 9.65 -4.56 -6.22
N CYS A 242 10.41 -5.32 -7.01
CA CYS A 242 11.65 -4.85 -7.63
C CYS A 242 11.39 -3.68 -8.59
N ARG A 243 10.33 -3.78 -9.40
CA ARG A 243 9.92 -2.72 -10.34
C ARG A 243 9.53 -1.45 -9.61
N LEU A 244 8.78 -1.55 -8.50
CA LEU A 244 8.41 -0.41 -7.68
C LEU A 244 9.64 0.28 -7.09
N ILE A 245 10.57 -0.47 -6.49
CA ILE A 245 11.81 0.10 -5.95
C ILE A 245 12.62 0.79 -7.05
N LYS A 246 12.82 0.13 -8.21
CA LYS A 246 13.54 0.73 -9.35
C LYS A 246 12.88 2.00 -9.86
N ARG A 247 11.54 2.04 -9.88
CA ARG A 247 10.79 3.24 -10.28
C ARG A 247 11.02 4.39 -9.32
N ILE A 248 10.96 4.15 -8.00
CA ILE A 248 11.23 5.18 -6.99
C ILE A 248 12.70 5.59 -6.99
N LEU A 249 13.65 4.66 -7.19
CA LEU A 249 15.06 4.99 -7.39
C LEU A 249 15.24 5.93 -8.59
N GLY A 250 14.60 5.63 -9.72
CA GLY A 250 14.65 6.47 -10.92
C GLY A 250 14.05 7.87 -10.74
N TYR A 251 13.36 8.15 -9.64
CA TYR A 251 12.90 9.50 -9.28
C TYR A 251 13.97 10.33 -8.55
N LEU A 252 14.99 9.66 -8.01
CA LEU A 252 16.01 10.24 -7.14
C LEU A 252 17.42 10.19 -7.72
N ILE A 253 17.77 9.13 -8.46
CA ILE A 253 19.11 8.89 -9.01
C ILE A 253 19.08 8.64 -10.53
N PRO A 254 20.20 8.86 -11.26
CA PRO A 254 20.29 8.57 -12.68
C PRO A 254 20.05 7.09 -13.01
N ALA A 255 19.34 6.81 -14.11
CA ALA A 255 19.06 5.43 -14.55
C ALA A 255 20.32 4.56 -14.72
N ARG A 256 21.45 5.16 -15.14
CA ARG A 256 22.75 4.48 -15.26
C ARG A 256 23.30 3.92 -13.94
N ALA A 257 22.85 4.45 -12.79
CA ALA A 257 23.24 3.93 -11.47
C ALA A 257 22.37 2.74 -11.03
N ILE A 258 21.29 2.44 -11.75
CA ILE A 258 20.34 1.36 -11.43
C ILE A 258 20.51 0.17 -12.39
N VAL A 259 20.68 0.45 -13.68
CA VAL A 259 20.71 -0.57 -14.73
C VAL A 259 21.94 -1.47 -14.57
N GLY A 260 21.72 -2.79 -14.51
CA GLY A 260 22.78 -3.78 -14.39
C GLY A 260 23.37 -3.93 -12.98
N VAL A 261 22.92 -3.15 -12.01
CA VAL A 261 23.38 -3.21 -10.62
C VAL A 261 22.40 -4.05 -9.79
N PRO A 262 22.87 -5.01 -8.96
CA PRO A 262 22.01 -5.71 -8.02
C PRO A 262 21.25 -4.73 -7.12
N LEU A 263 19.94 -4.93 -6.94
CA LEU A 263 19.07 -3.91 -6.35
C LEU A 263 19.51 -3.46 -4.95
N ARG A 264 20.10 -4.36 -4.15
CA ARG A 264 20.60 -4.08 -2.80
C ARG A 264 21.93 -3.32 -2.77
N GLU A 265 22.64 -3.27 -3.89
CA GLU A 265 23.94 -2.61 -4.04
C GLU A 265 23.80 -1.20 -4.64
N VAL A 266 22.59 -0.79 -5.04
CA VAL A 266 22.34 0.55 -5.60
C VAL A 266 22.47 1.60 -4.51
N GLU A 267 23.44 2.51 -4.66
CA GLU A 267 23.63 3.67 -3.79
C GLU A 267 22.73 4.83 -4.22
N TYR A 268 21.99 5.40 -3.26
CA TYR A 268 21.04 6.50 -3.51
C TYR A 268 21.10 7.64 -2.48
N GLY A 269 22.09 7.62 -1.60
CA GLY A 269 22.31 8.70 -0.64
C GLY A 269 22.95 9.93 -1.27
N ASP A 270 23.30 10.90 -0.42
CA ASP A 270 23.96 12.15 -0.82
C ASP A 270 25.15 11.90 -1.76
N GLY A 271 25.23 12.70 -2.83
CA GLY A 271 26.27 12.59 -3.87
C GLY A 271 25.92 11.69 -5.07
N HIS A 272 24.92 10.82 -4.95
CA HIS A 272 24.45 9.96 -6.05
C HIS A 272 23.17 10.48 -6.73
N GLN A 273 22.57 11.50 -6.14
CA GLN A 273 21.25 12.02 -6.50
C GLN A 273 21.28 12.93 -7.71
N LEU A 274 20.13 13.01 -8.38
CA LEU A 274 19.87 13.95 -9.46
C LEU A 274 19.93 15.40 -8.95
N ALA A 275 20.24 16.30 -9.88
CA ALA A 275 20.05 17.74 -9.67
C ALA A 275 18.57 18.07 -9.44
N ASP A 276 18.30 19.22 -8.84
CA ASP A 276 16.94 19.67 -8.48
C ASP A 276 15.98 19.59 -9.69
N GLU A 277 16.37 20.13 -10.84
CA GLU A 277 15.57 20.14 -12.07
C GLU A 277 15.21 18.75 -12.62
N ASP A 278 16.06 17.76 -12.36
CA ASP A 278 15.97 16.41 -12.89
C ASP A 278 15.17 15.47 -11.99
N LEU A 279 14.91 15.86 -10.73
CA LEU A 279 14.06 15.07 -9.83
C LEU A 279 12.65 14.90 -10.41
N PHE A 280 12.08 13.72 -10.19
CA PHE A 280 10.67 13.49 -10.52
C PHE A 280 9.79 14.10 -9.44
N ILE A 281 9.05 15.15 -9.79
CA ILE A 281 8.07 15.79 -8.90
C ILE A 281 6.65 15.81 -9.50
N GLY A 282 6.45 15.23 -10.68
CA GLY A 282 5.20 15.29 -11.46
C GLY A 282 5.14 16.48 -12.42
N ALA A 283 4.48 16.30 -13.56
CA ALA A 283 4.38 17.32 -14.60
C ALA A 283 3.60 18.56 -14.12
N ASP A 284 2.47 18.34 -13.45
CA ASP A 284 1.62 19.43 -12.92
C ASP A 284 2.36 20.25 -11.86
N THR A 285 3.15 19.59 -11.00
CA THR A 285 4.01 20.27 -10.03
C THR A 285 5.06 21.14 -10.72
N LYS A 286 5.77 20.61 -11.73
CA LYS A 286 6.76 21.38 -12.50
C LYS A 286 6.11 22.58 -13.20
N ALA A 287 4.94 22.38 -13.81
CA ALA A 287 4.19 23.44 -14.47
C ALA A 287 3.75 24.52 -13.49
N PHE A 288 3.21 24.11 -12.33
CA PHE A 288 2.75 25.03 -11.29
C PHE A 288 3.90 25.85 -10.71
N MET A 289 5.03 25.23 -10.34
CA MET A 289 6.21 25.94 -9.83
C MET A 289 6.71 27.01 -10.81
N ARG A 290 6.73 26.71 -12.12
CA ARG A 290 7.10 27.68 -13.16
C ARG A 290 6.13 28.87 -13.23
N SER A 291 4.82 28.61 -13.09
CA SER A 291 3.81 29.67 -13.12
C SER A 291 3.70 30.48 -11.83
N ALA A 292 4.06 29.89 -10.69
CA ALA A 292 3.87 30.47 -9.37
C ALA A 292 5.02 31.39 -8.93
N GLU A 293 6.11 31.47 -9.72
CA GLU A 293 7.29 32.31 -9.47
C GLU A 293 7.79 32.22 -8.01
N LEU A 294 7.99 31.00 -7.53
CA LEU A 294 8.37 30.76 -6.14
C LEU A 294 9.76 31.34 -5.83
N PRO A 295 10.00 31.85 -4.60
CA PRO A 295 11.34 32.26 -4.19
C PRO A 295 12.32 31.09 -4.29
N VAL A 296 13.55 31.35 -4.76
CA VAL A 296 14.61 30.33 -4.89
C VAL A 296 14.86 29.57 -3.59
N SER A 297 14.74 30.23 -2.43
CA SER A 297 14.86 29.59 -1.11
C SER A 297 13.74 28.58 -0.83
N ALA A 298 12.52 28.87 -1.30
CA ALA A 298 11.37 27.96 -1.19
C ALA A 298 11.52 26.76 -2.14
N GLU A 299 11.95 26.99 -3.39
CA GLU A 299 12.22 25.91 -4.34
C GLU A 299 13.27 24.94 -3.79
N LYS A 300 14.40 25.45 -3.28
CA LYS A 300 15.44 24.63 -2.66
C LYS A 300 14.89 23.79 -1.50
N LYS A 301 14.01 24.37 -0.67
CA LYS A 301 13.37 23.65 0.43
C LYS A 301 12.42 22.56 -0.07
N ILE A 302 11.65 22.84 -1.13
CA ILE A 302 10.78 21.84 -1.78
C ILE A 302 11.61 20.66 -2.27
N PHE A 303 12.72 20.90 -2.98
CA PHE A 303 13.57 19.82 -3.47
C PHE A 303 14.28 19.04 -2.36
N GLN A 304 14.62 19.68 -1.24
CA GLN A 304 15.09 18.98 -0.04
C GLN A 304 14.00 18.05 0.52
N THR A 305 12.76 18.54 0.65
CA THR A 305 11.61 17.74 1.07
C THR A 305 11.34 16.56 0.13
N VAL A 306 11.45 16.76 -1.19
CA VAL A 306 11.29 15.71 -2.21
C VAL A 306 12.33 14.59 -2.01
N ARG A 307 13.60 14.94 -1.80
CA ARG A 307 14.67 13.97 -1.52
C ARG A 307 14.39 13.18 -0.25
N SER A 308 14.12 13.88 0.85
CA SER A 308 13.81 13.23 2.14
C SER A 308 12.61 12.30 2.05
N PHE A 309 11.58 12.66 1.27
CA PHE A 309 10.44 11.79 1.00
C PHE A 309 10.88 10.49 0.32
N TYR A 310 11.57 10.58 -0.83
CA TYR A 310 11.96 9.38 -1.59
C TYR A 310 12.96 8.50 -0.86
N GLU A 311 13.96 9.08 -0.20
CA GLU A 311 14.91 8.35 0.63
C GLU A 311 14.22 7.58 1.75
N ALA A 312 13.28 8.21 2.46
CA ALA A 312 12.56 7.57 3.55
C ALA A 312 11.68 6.42 3.07
N VAL A 313 11.04 6.56 1.90
CA VAL A 313 10.28 5.49 1.23
C VAL A 313 11.22 4.33 0.87
N LEU A 314 12.32 4.60 0.16
CA LEU A 314 13.29 3.60 -0.28
C LEU A 314 13.91 2.86 0.90
N LYS A 315 14.37 3.58 1.92
CA LYS A 315 14.94 3.00 3.15
C LYS A 315 13.96 2.03 3.80
N LYS A 316 12.67 2.38 3.85
CA LYS A 316 11.65 1.49 4.42
C LYS A 316 11.36 0.28 3.53
N MET A 317 11.30 0.46 2.21
CA MET A 317 11.13 -0.66 1.26
C MET A 317 12.29 -1.66 1.35
N PHE A 318 13.54 -1.19 1.25
CA PHE A 318 14.73 -2.04 1.29
C PHE A 318 14.87 -2.83 2.59
N SER A 319 14.47 -2.23 3.73
CA SER A 319 14.54 -2.88 5.05
C SER A 319 13.39 -3.84 5.34
N SER A 320 12.26 -3.71 4.63
CA SER A 320 11.04 -4.45 5.00
C SER A 320 10.56 -5.43 3.93
N PHE A 321 10.86 -5.18 2.65
CA PHE A 321 10.42 -6.05 1.57
C PHE A 321 11.18 -7.37 1.59
N PRO A 322 10.47 -8.51 1.44
CA PRO A 322 11.08 -9.84 1.45
C PRO A 322 11.70 -10.18 0.08
N LEU A 323 12.62 -9.34 -0.41
CA LEU A 323 13.19 -9.44 -1.77
C LEU A 323 13.97 -10.74 -2.00
N ASP A 324 14.54 -11.35 -0.95
CA ASP A 324 15.31 -12.60 -1.06
C ASP A 324 14.51 -13.82 -0.58
N HIS A 325 13.18 -13.72 -0.47
CA HIS A 325 12.37 -14.80 0.05
C HIS A 325 12.34 -15.97 -0.96
N PRO A 326 12.85 -17.17 -0.61
CA PRO A 326 13.01 -18.27 -1.58
C PRO A 326 11.70 -18.63 -2.28
N LEU A 327 10.59 -18.71 -1.54
CA LEU A 327 9.27 -18.97 -2.10
C LEU A 327 8.88 -17.97 -3.20
N LEU A 328 9.13 -16.67 -3.02
CA LEU A 328 8.71 -15.67 -4.01
C LEU A 328 9.46 -15.83 -5.33
N ARG A 329 10.76 -16.13 -5.23
CA ARG A 329 11.61 -16.43 -6.38
C ARG A 329 11.13 -17.69 -7.11
N ASP A 330 10.82 -18.75 -6.37
CA ASP A 330 10.45 -20.03 -6.95
C ASP A 330 9.00 -20.02 -7.49
N LEU A 331 8.12 -19.15 -6.98
CA LEU A 331 6.75 -18.97 -7.48
C LEU A 331 6.67 -18.30 -8.85
N LYS A 332 7.77 -17.72 -9.35
CA LYS A 332 7.83 -17.18 -10.72
C LYS A 332 7.50 -18.23 -11.78
N VAL A 333 7.71 -19.51 -11.46
CA VAL A 333 7.37 -20.63 -12.34
C VAL A 333 5.87 -20.71 -12.67
N LEU A 334 5.01 -20.11 -11.85
CA LEU A 334 3.56 -20.05 -12.08
C LEU A 334 3.16 -18.97 -13.09
N ASP A 335 4.09 -18.10 -13.51
CA ASP A 335 3.86 -17.16 -14.60
C ASP A 335 3.90 -17.94 -15.93
N PRO A 336 2.80 -17.97 -16.72
CA PRO A 336 2.78 -18.62 -18.03
C PRO A 336 3.93 -18.20 -18.95
N ALA A 337 4.41 -16.95 -18.85
CA ALA A 337 5.53 -16.44 -19.65
C ALA A 337 6.90 -16.92 -19.13
N ALA A 338 7.04 -17.25 -17.84
CA ALA A 338 8.29 -17.69 -17.22
C ALA A 338 8.32 -19.19 -16.90
N ARG A 339 7.28 -19.96 -17.26
CA ARG A 339 7.11 -21.40 -16.95
C ARG A 339 8.29 -22.31 -17.31
N LEU A 340 9.12 -21.92 -18.27
CA LEU A 340 10.28 -22.69 -18.72
C LEU A 340 11.54 -22.47 -17.87
N ASN A 341 11.59 -21.39 -17.07
CA ASN A 341 12.72 -21.02 -16.25
C ASN A 341 12.52 -21.55 -14.82
N ILE A 342 12.89 -22.82 -14.58
CA ILE A 342 12.69 -23.45 -13.26
C ILE A 342 13.94 -23.32 -12.39
N THR A 343 13.76 -22.92 -11.13
CA THR A 343 14.72 -23.22 -10.05
C THR A 343 14.37 -24.58 -9.41
N PRO A 344 15.33 -25.51 -9.24
CA PRO A 344 15.08 -26.77 -8.53
C PRO A 344 14.58 -26.51 -7.10
N GLY A 345 13.48 -27.16 -6.69
CA GLY A 345 13.09 -27.23 -5.27
C GLY A 345 11.68 -26.76 -4.88
N THR A 346 10.85 -26.24 -5.80
CA THR A 346 9.51 -25.70 -5.47
C THR A 346 8.61 -26.71 -4.73
N GLY A 347 8.69 -28.00 -5.07
CA GLY A 347 7.93 -29.05 -4.40
C GLY A 347 8.41 -29.41 -2.98
N ALA A 348 9.67 -29.13 -2.66
CA ALA A 348 10.23 -29.36 -1.33
C ALA A 348 9.76 -28.32 -0.30
N LEU A 349 9.13 -27.22 -0.75
CA LEU A 349 8.68 -26.13 0.13
C LEU A 349 7.42 -26.48 0.94
N PHE A 350 6.71 -27.56 0.57
CA PHE A 350 5.44 -27.97 1.18
C PHE A 350 5.39 -29.47 1.56
N PRO A 351 6.29 -29.95 2.42
CA PRO A 351 6.38 -31.37 2.77
C PRO A 351 5.10 -31.94 3.40
N GLN A 352 4.29 -31.08 4.04
CA GLN A 352 3.02 -31.45 4.65
C GLN A 352 1.98 -31.98 3.64
N LEU A 353 2.10 -31.63 2.35
CA LEU A 353 1.15 -32.04 1.32
C LEU A 353 1.37 -33.48 0.83
N ARG A 354 2.47 -34.14 1.24
CA ARG A 354 2.81 -35.53 0.84
C ARG A 354 2.64 -35.79 -0.66
N LEU A 355 3.00 -34.80 -1.47
CA LEU A 355 2.85 -34.87 -2.92
C LEU A 355 3.79 -35.94 -3.47
N LYS A 356 3.28 -36.78 -4.38
CA LYS A 356 4.11 -37.74 -5.11
C LYS A 356 4.96 -36.97 -6.12
N GLU A 357 6.27 -37.00 -5.93
CA GLU A 357 7.23 -36.25 -6.76
C GLU A 357 7.07 -36.56 -8.26
N ASP A 358 6.89 -37.84 -8.61
CA ASP A 358 6.68 -38.27 -10.00
C ASP A 358 5.42 -37.65 -10.62
N LYS A 359 4.31 -37.63 -9.86
CA LYS A 359 3.05 -37.06 -10.34
C LYS A 359 3.15 -35.54 -10.52
N MET A 360 3.80 -34.85 -9.58
CA MET A 360 4.07 -33.42 -9.73
C MET A 360 4.96 -33.13 -10.93
N ARG A 361 6.00 -33.95 -11.16
CA ARG A 361 6.87 -33.79 -12.31
C ARG A 361 6.12 -33.99 -13.62
N GLU A 362 5.19 -34.94 -13.68
CA GLU A 362 4.32 -35.17 -14.84
C GLU A 362 3.40 -33.97 -15.10
N GLU A 363 2.58 -33.57 -14.11
CA GLU A 363 1.67 -32.41 -14.23
C GLU A 363 2.43 -31.13 -14.58
N PHE A 364 3.62 -30.95 -14.01
CA PHE A 364 4.46 -29.79 -14.29
C PHE A 364 5.06 -29.84 -15.71
N THR A 365 5.43 -31.02 -16.21
CA THR A 365 5.87 -31.19 -17.60
C THR A 365 4.74 -30.83 -18.57
N ASP A 366 3.52 -31.31 -18.29
CA ASP A 366 2.34 -30.99 -19.09
C ASP A 366 2.07 -29.48 -19.12
N TYR A 367 2.14 -28.81 -17.97
CA TYR A 367 2.02 -27.36 -17.87
C TYR A 367 3.05 -26.62 -18.73
N GLN A 368 4.29 -27.08 -18.76
CA GLN A 368 5.36 -26.43 -19.52
C GLN A 368 5.19 -26.57 -21.04
N VAL A 369 4.78 -27.76 -21.51
CA VAL A 369 4.60 -28.04 -22.94
C VAL A 369 3.27 -27.55 -23.50
N THR A 370 2.31 -27.20 -22.64
CA THR A 370 1.03 -26.63 -23.04
C THR A 370 1.22 -25.28 -23.75
N ASP A 371 0.46 -25.04 -24.82
CA ASP A 371 0.46 -23.76 -25.51
C ASP A 371 -0.02 -22.66 -24.53
N SER A 372 0.73 -21.57 -24.44
CA SER A 372 0.39 -20.41 -23.62
C SER A 372 -1.04 -19.89 -23.81
N LYS A 373 -1.63 -20.04 -25.01
CA LYS A 373 -3.01 -19.64 -25.30
C LYS A 373 -4.07 -20.53 -24.65
N GLN A 374 -3.67 -21.73 -24.23
CA GLN A 374 -4.53 -22.71 -23.56
C GLN A 374 -4.41 -22.63 -22.03
N LEU A 375 -3.41 -21.91 -21.52
CA LEU A 375 -3.24 -21.72 -20.08
C LEU A 375 -4.23 -20.66 -19.56
N PRO A 376 -4.72 -20.82 -18.31
CA PRO A 376 -5.48 -19.77 -17.64
C PRO A 376 -4.67 -18.46 -17.62
N GLN A 377 -5.30 -17.35 -18.01
CA GLN A 377 -4.69 -16.01 -18.00
C GLN A 377 -4.70 -15.38 -16.60
#